data_AF-A0A7C7SDX4-F1
#
_entry.id   AF-A0A7C7SDX4-F1
#
_cell.length_a   1.000
_cell.length_b   1.000
_cell.length_c   1.000
_cell.angle_alpha   90.00
_cell.angle_beta   90.00
_cell.angle_gamma   90.00
#
_symmetry.space_group_name_H-M   'P 1'
#
loop_
_entity.id
_entity.type
_entity.pdbx_description
1 polymer ?
#
loop_
_entity_poly.entity_id
_entity_poly.type
_entity_poly.pdbx_seq_one_letter_code
_entity_poly.pdbx_strand_id
1 'polypeptide(L)'
;MRFAVPLAVTCLAGTLLAQTPDTVFLEELTWTELRDLVETGTTTIIIPTGGTEQNGPHMVLGKHNVLVKHKAGEVARRLGDALV
;
A
#
# COMPACT_ATOMS: atom_id res chain seq x y z
N MET A 1 -15.62 -19.93 -57.05
CA MET A 1 -15.09 -20.52 -55.80
C MET A 1 -14.64 -19.36 -54.92
N ARG A 2 -15.35 -19.08 -53.81
CA ARG A 2 -14.96 -18.02 -52.84
C ARG A 2 -14.41 -18.72 -51.60
N PHE A 3 -13.10 -18.63 -51.38
CA PHE A 3 -12.49 -19.09 -50.14
C PHE A 3 -12.74 -18.02 -49.08
N ALA A 4 -13.53 -18.36 -48.06
CA ALA A 4 -13.66 -17.55 -46.86
C ALA A 4 -12.51 -17.92 -45.91
N VAL A 5 -11.63 -16.96 -45.62
CA VAL A 5 -10.61 -17.11 -44.57
C VAL A 5 -11.24 -16.65 -43.27
N PRO A 6 -11.36 -17.51 -42.24
CA PRO A 6 -11.86 -17.05 -40.95
C PRO A 6 -10.74 -16.28 -40.23
N LEU A 7 -11.04 -15.05 -39.81
CA LEU A 7 -10.21 -14.26 -38.91
C LEU A 7 -10.34 -14.86 -37.50
N ALA A 8 -9.35 -15.64 -37.08
CA ALA A 8 -9.27 -16.12 -35.70
C ALA A 8 -8.86 -14.95 -34.80
N VAL A 9 -9.81 -14.41 -34.03
CA VAL A 9 -9.53 -13.47 -32.95
C VAL A 9 -9.09 -14.30 -31.75
N THR A 10 -7.78 -14.39 -31.52
CA THR A 10 -7.22 -14.91 -30.27
C THR A 10 -7.40 -13.85 -29.19
N CYS A 11 -8.43 -14.00 -28.36
CA CYS A 11 -8.54 -13.26 -27.11
C CYS A 11 -7.42 -13.73 -26.18
N LEU A 12 -6.35 -12.95 -26.07
CA LEU A 12 -5.37 -13.11 -25.01
C LEU A 12 -6.05 -12.71 -23.70
N ALA A 13 -6.67 -13.67 -23.02
CA ALA A 13 -7.17 -13.50 -21.66
C ALA A 13 -5.95 -13.38 -20.73
N GLY A 14 -5.29 -12.22 -20.74
CA GLY A 14 -4.33 -11.88 -19.72
C GLY A 14 -5.06 -11.88 -18.38
N THR A 15 -4.57 -12.67 -17.42
CA THR A 15 -5.00 -12.57 -16.04
C THR A 15 -4.73 -11.14 -15.58
N LEU A 16 -5.79 -10.34 -15.44
CA LEU A 16 -5.74 -9.07 -14.72
C LEU A 16 -5.49 -9.39 -13.25
N LEU A 17 -4.22 -9.54 -12.89
CA LEU A 17 -3.82 -9.58 -11.48
C LEU A 17 -4.12 -8.20 -10.90
N ALA A 18 -4.82 -8.15 -9.77
CA ALA A 18 -4.97 -6.92 -9.02
C ALA A 18 -3.57 -6.41 -8.65
N GLN A 19 -3.30 -5.15 -8.97
CA GLN A 19 -2.01 -4.55 -8.66
C GLN A 19 -1.97 -4.25 -7.16
N THR A 20 -0.97 -4.77 -6.46
CA THR A 20 -0.75 -4.44 -5.05
C THR A 20 -0.55 -2.93 -4.91
N PRO A 21 -1.27 -2.24 -4.00
CA PRO A 21 -1.10 -0.81 -3.77
C PRO A 21 0.35 -0.45 -3.41
N ASP A 22 0.84 0.68 -3.92
CA ASP A 22 2.12 1.26 -3.47
C ASP A 22 1.93 1.97 -2.12
N THR A 23 1.79 1.16 -1.07
CA THR A 23 1.62 1.62 0.30
C THR A 23 2.52 0.87 1.26
N VAL A 24 2.83 1.55 2.36
CA VAL A 24 3.47 0.96 3.54
C VAL A 24 2.51 0.91 4.72
N PHE A 25 1.28 1.38 4.58
CA PHE A 25 0.28 1.40 5.65
C PHE A 25 -0.53 0.11 5.63
N LEU A 26 -0.47 -0.65 6.73
CA LEU A 26 -1.09 -1.97 6.84
C LEU A 26 -2.61 -1.91 6.65
N GLU A 27 -3.27 -0.83 7.08
CA GLU A 27 -4.72 -0.68 6.92
C GLU A 27 -5.19 -0.46 5.47
N GLU A 28 -4.27 -0.21 4.55
CA GLU A 28 -4.55 -0.03 3.12
C GLU A 28 -4.38 -1.33 2.33
N LEU A 29 -3.97 -2.42 3.00
CA LEU A 29 -3.77 -3.74 2.42
C LEU A 29 -4.92 -4.69 2.78
N THR A 30 -5.23 -5.58 1.85
CA THR A 30 -5.98 -6.81 2.18
C THR A 30 -5.09 -7.78 2.95
N TRP A 31 -5.71 -8.70 3.69
CA TRP A 31 -4.95 -9.72 4.44
C TRP A 31 -4.10 -10.61 3.52
N THR A 32 -4.53 -10.83 2.27
CA THR A 32 -3.76 -11.62 1.29
C THR A 32 -2.52 -10.87 0.83
N GLU A 33 -2.61 -9.56 0.58
CA GLU A 33 -1.45 -8.74 0.24
C GLU A 33 -0.46 -8.67 1.40
N LEU A 34 -0.95 -8.53 2.64
CA LEU A 34 -0.10 -8.58 3.83
C LEU A 34 0.62 -9.93 3.97
N ARG A 35 -0.10 -11.05 3.79
CA ARG A 35 0.52 -12.39 3.81
C ARG A 35 1.64 -12.49 2.77
N ASP A 36 1.36 -12.08 1.53
CA ASP A 36 2.31 -12.20 0.42
C ASP A 36 3.55 -11.29 0.66
N LEU A 37 3.37 -10.11 1.27
CA LEU A 37 4.49 -9.25 1.71
C LEU A 37 5.35 -9.89 2.80
N VAL A 38 4.74 -10.57 3.77
CA VAL A 38 5.46 -11.30 4.82
C VAL A 38 6.23 -12.48 4.23
N GLU A 39 5.62 -13.23 3.32
CA GLU A 39 6.27 -14.35 2.61
C GLU A 39 7.45 -13.89 1.73
N THR A 40 7.41 -12.65 1.23
CA THR A 40 8.45 -12.06 0.37
C THR A 40 9.49 -11.23 1.12
N GLY A 41 9.46 -11.20 2.46
CA GLY A 41 10.55 -10.68 3.29
C GLY A 41 10.26 -9.40 4.07
N THR A 42 9.01 -8.93 4.09
CA THR A 42 8.60 -7.88 5.04
C THR A 42 8.58 -8.47 6.45
N THR A 43 9.44 -7.97 7.34
CA THR A 43 9.62 -8.54 8.68
C THR A 43 9.49 -7.52 9.81
N THR A 44 9.35 -6.24 9.48
CA THR A 44 9.32 -5.14 10.45
C THR A 44 7.96 -4.44 10.43
N ILE A 45 7.44 -4.09 11.62
CA ILE A 45 6.27 -3.23 11.79
C ILE A 45 6.65 -2.02 12.64
N ILE A 46 6.26 -0.82 12.20
CA ILE A 46 6.39 0.42 12.96
C ILE A 46 5.03 0.73 13.55
N ILE A 47 4.93 0.83 14.87
CA ILE A 47 3.70 1.26 15.55
C ILE A 47 3.88 2.71 16.00
N PRO A 48 3.45 3.70 15.20
CA PRO A 48 3.60 5.11 15.57
C PRO A 48 2.62 5.47 16.68
N THR A 49 3.09 6.26 17.65
CA THR A 49 2.23 6.81 18.71
C THR A 49 2.08 8.31 18.53
N GLY A 50 0.84 8.77 18.57
CA GLY A 50 0.49 10.18 18.49
C GLY A 50 -0.11 10.69 19.80
N GLY A 51 -0.91 11.74 19.70
CA GLY A 51 -1.58 12.35 20.82
C GLY A 51 -2.46 13.52 20.40
N THR A 52 -3.45 13.83 21.25
CA THR A 52 -4.31 15.00 21.13
C THR A 52 -4.00 15.95 22.27
N GLU A 53 -3.45 17.12 21.96
CA GLU A 53 -3.02 18.08 22.98
C GLU A 53 -3.15 19.54 22.49
N GLN A 54 -3.23 20.48 23.44
CA GLN A 54 -3.17 21.90 23.12
C GLN A 54 -1.78 22.25 22.60
N ASN A 55 -1.71 23.04 21.51
CA ASN A 55 -0.43 23.45 20.95
C ASN A 55 -0.45 24.90 20.40
N GLY A 56 -1.00 25.81 21.20
CA GLY A 56 -1.22 27.21 20.81
C GLY A 56 -2.46 27.42 19.93
N PRO A 57 -2.86 28.69 19.71
CA PRO A 57 -4.12 29.04 19.03
C PRO A 57 -4.10 28.82 17.52
N HIS A 58 -2.94 28.53 16.93
CA HIS A 58 -2.72 28.41 15.48
C HIS A 58 -2.59 26.95 15.02
N MET A 59 -2.66 25.98 15.93
CA MET A 59 -2.46 24.56 15.62
C MET A 59 -3.68 23.70 15.93
N VAL A 60 -3.84 22.65 15.14
CA VAL A 60 -4.82 21.59 15.41
C VAL A 60 -4.37 20.71 16.57
N LEU A 61 -5.31 20.26 17.40
CA LEU A 61 -5.01 19.41 18.57
C LEU A 61 -4.37 18.06 18.18
N GLY A 62 -4.75 17.54 17.01
CA GLY A 62 -4.28 16.25 16.49
C GLY A 62 -2.97 16.32 15.70
N LYS A 63 -2.18 17.40 15.81
CA LYS A 63 -0.96 17.57 14.97
C LYS A 63 0.01 16.39 15.09
N HIS A 64 0.11 15.78 16.27
CA HIS A 64 1.00 14.65 16.52
C HIS A 64 0.57 13.42 15.72
N ASN A 65 -0.73 13.16 15.60
CA ASN A 65 -1.26 12.03 14.83
C ASN A 65 -0.94 12.16 13.33
N VAL A 66 -1.12 13.37 12.78
CA VAL A 66 -0.81 13.65 11.37
C VAL A 66 0.69 13.49 11.10
N LEU A 67 1.52 14.09 11.95
CA LEU A 67 2.96 14.08 11.75
C LEU A 67 3.55 12.69 11.94
N VAL A 68 3.14 11.96 12.98
CA VAL A 68 3.69 10.64 13.26
C VAL A 68 3.32 9.63 12.18
N LYS A 69 2.08 9.64 11.66
CA LYS A 69 1.68 8.77 10.54
C LYS A 69 2.54 9.03 9.30
N HIS A 70 2.70 10.30 8.92
CA HIS A 70 3.51 10.67 7.76
C HIS A 70 4.99 10.29 7.92
N LYS A 71 5.59 10.59 9.08
CA LYS A 71 7.00 10.27 9.34
C LYS A 71 7.28 8.78 9.48
N ALA A 72 6.37 8.01 10.08
CA ALA A 72 6.47 6.56 10.09
C ALA A 72 6.45 5.99 8.68
N GLY A 73 5.56 6.49 7.80
CA GLY A 73 5.55 6.09 6.38
C GLY A 73 6.85 6.39 5.66
N GLU A 74 7.46 7.56 5.88
CA GLU A 74 8.79 7.88 5.33
C GLU A 74 9.88 6.93 5.83
N VAL A 75 9.87 6.58 7.12
CA VAL A 75 10.84 5.64 7.72
C VAL A 75 10.66 4.24 7.14
N ALA A 76 9.42 3.73 7.06
CA ALA A 76 9.11 2.42 6.50
C ALA A 76 9.61 2.29 5.04
N ARG A 77 9.35 3.31 4.21
CA ARG A 77 9.84 3.34 2.82
C ARG A 77 11.37 3.34 2.73
N ARG A 78 12.08 3.96 3.68
CA ARG A 78 13.55 3.96 3.71
C ARG A 78 14.15 2.64 4.17
N LEU A 79 13.46 1.92 5.06
CA LEU A 79 13.87 0.59 5.50
C LEU A 79 13.68 -0.44 4.38
N GLY A 80 12.58 -0.34 3.63
CA GLY A 80 12.30 -1.19 2.46
C GLY A 80 11.73 -2.58 2.80
N ASP A 81 11.72 -2.96 4.09
CA ASP A 81 11.19 -4.23 4.60
C ASP A 81 10.22 -4.03 5.80
N ALA A 82 9.66 -2.82 5.91
CA ALA A 82 8.82 -2.39 7.02
C ALA A 82 7.45 -1.88 6.58
N LEU A 83 6.43 -2.18 7.38
CA LEU A 83 5.09 -1.58 7.31
C LEU A 83 4.85 -0.65 8.49
N VAL A 84 3.75 0.12 8.42
CA VAL A 84 3.22 1.01 9.46
C VAL A 84 1.80 0.59 9.81
#